data_AF-A0A7C3L372-F1
#
_entry.id   AF-A0A7C3L372-F1
#
_cell.length_a   1.000
_cell.length_b   1.000
_cell.length_c   1.000
_cell.angle_alpha   90.00
_cell.angle_beta   90.00
_cell.angle_gamma   90.00
#
_symmetry.space_group_name_H-M   'P 1'
#
loop_
_entity.id
_entity.type
_entity.pdbx_description
1 polymer ?
#
loop_
_entity_poly.entity_id
_entity_poly.type
_entity_poly.pdbx_seq_one_letter_code
_entity_poly.pdbx_strand_id
1 'polypeptide(L)'
;MMPNQGWLRQVKALLDREGIPVLETGADDEEIYFGWDEGCALHLGADGVLTCSFKVDLEEIRTLISGDTTEDLSEDELCRVAREELRPVVDQHRWKFRQAGFEEGIESDRDQYVIVFSKPLVGTTPQETFDVLKWCRQSLIGN
;
A
#
# COMPACT_ATOMS: atom_id res chain seq x y z
N MET A 1 -10.90 -19.04 -8.65
CA MET A 1 -10.55 -18.76 -10.06
C MET A 1 -9.40 -17.77 -9.97
N MET A 2 -8.16 -18.22 -10.20
CA MET A 2 -6.99 -17.34 -10.15
C MET A 2 -7.14 -16.23 -11.20
N PRO A 3 -6.68 -14.99 -10.95
CA PRO A 3 -6.57 -13.99 -11.99
C PRO A 3 -5.76 -14.56 -13.15
N ASN A 4 -6.34 -14.56 -14.35
CA ASN A 4 -5.67 -14.97 -15.56
C ASN A 4 -4.51 -13.99 -15.81
N GLN A 5 -3.27 -14.45 -16.04
CA GLN A 5 -2.11 -13.59 -16.35
C GLN A 5 -2.38 -12.54 -17.47
N GLY A 6 -3.33 -12.82 -18.36
CA GLY A 6 -3.79 -11.86 -19.38
C GLY A 6 -4.53 -10.63 -18.83
N TRP A 7 -5.09 -10.69 -17.63
CA TRP A 7 -5.82 -9.59 -16.97
C TRP A 7 -4.86 -8.51 -16.48
N LEU A 8 -3.81 -8.86 -15.72
CA LEU A 8 -2.80 -7.90 -15.27
C LEU A 8 -2.11 -7.19 -16.44
N ARG A 9 -1.80 -7.93 -17.51
CA ARG A 9 -1.22 -7.34 -18.74
C ARG A 9 -2.15 -6.30 -19.37
N GLN A 10 -3.46 -6.53 -19.35
CA GLN A 10 -4.44 -5.56 -19.85
C GLN A 10 -4.55 -4.34 -18.93
N VAL A 11 -4.50 -4.53 -17.61
CA VAL A 11 -4.49 -3.42 -16.65
C VAL A 11 -3.23 -2.56 -16.85
N LYS A 12 -2.05 -3.16 -17.03
CA LYS A 12 -0.80 -2.46 -17.38
C LYS A 12 -0.94 -1.63 -18.65
N ALA A 13 -1.47 -2.22 -19.72
CA ALA A 13 -1.68 -1.50 -20.98
C ALA A 13 -2.62 -0.29 -20.82
N LEU A 14 -3.62 -0.36 -19.92
CA LEU A 14 -4.49 0.78 -19.61
C LEU A 14 -3.76 1.88 -18.83
N LEU A 15 -2.91 1.50 -17.87
CA LEU A 15 -2.06 2.43 -17.10
C LEU A 15 -1.07 3.17 -18.00
N ASP A 16 -0.38 2.44 -18.88
CA ASP A 16 0.56 3.00 -19.85
C ASP A 16 -0.13 3.99 -20.78
N ARG A 17 -1.32 3.63 -21.28
CA ARG A 17 -2.11 4.50 -22.17
C ARG A 17 -2.51 5.81 -21.51
N GLU A 18 -2.73 5.79 -20.20
CA GLU A 18 -3.14 6.96 -19.40
C GLU A 18 -1.95 7.69 -18.76
N GLY A 19 -0.71 7.25 -19.05
CA GLY A 19 0.51 7.86 -18.54
C GLY A 19 0.68 7.76 -17.03
N ILE A 20 0.16 6.69 -16.42
CA ILE A 20 0.29 6.44 -14.98
C ILE A 20 1.58 5.64 -14.74
N PRO A 21 2.59 6.21 -14.04
CA PRO A 21 3.86 5.53 -13.86
C PRO A 21 3.70 4.32 -12.92
N VAL A 22 4.10 3.14 -13.40
CA VAL A 22 4.32 1.94 -12.58
C VAL A 22 5.77 2.00 -12.08
N LEU A 23 6.00 1.90 -10.77
CA LEU A 23 7.34 2.00 -10.21
C LEU A 23 8.12 0.72 -10.43
N GLU A 24 7.50 -0.41 -10.10
CA GLU A 24 8.11 -1.72 -10.22
C GLU A 24 7.08 -2.73 -10.68
N THR A 25 7.56 -3.67 -11.46
CA THR A 25 6.81 -4.84 -11.84
C THR A 25 7.48 -6.04 -11.19
N GLY A 26 6.71 -6.85 -10.47
CA GLY A 26 7.23 -8.08 -9.87
C GLY A 26 7.82 -9.03 -10.93
N ALA A 27 8.58 -10.03 -10.47
CA ALA A 27 9.08 -11.08 -11.35
C ALA A 27 7.93 -11.66 -12.21
N ASP A 28 8.20 -11.89 -13.49
CA ASP A 28 7.26 -12.47 -14.45
C ASP A 28 6.00 -11.65 -14.78
N ASP A 29 6.02 -10.33 -14.57
CA ASP A 29 4.89 -9.43 -14.89
C ASP A 29 3.62 -9.69 -14.04
N GLU A 30 3.74 -10.40 -12.93
CA GLU A 30 2.60 -10.87 -12.13
C GLU A 30 2.16 -9.92 -11.02
N GLU A 31 2.87 -8.81 -10.82
CA GLU A 31 2.52 -7.82 -9.80
C GLU A 31 2.73 -6.40 -10.33
N ILE A 32 1.92 -5.47 -9.85
CA ILE A 32 2.04 -4.05 -10.20
C ILE A 32 2.24 -3.25 -8.92
N TYR A 33 3.35 -2.52 -8.84
CA TYR A 33 3.62 -1.60 -7.74
C TYR A 33 3.58 -0.15 -8.21
N PHE A 34 2.93 0.69 -7.41
CA PHE A 34 2.94 2.13 -7.55
C PHE A 34 3.37 2.73 -6.21
N GLY A 35 4.27 3.69 -6.24
CA GLY A 35 4.54 4.55 -5.10
C GLY A 35 4.10 5.95 -5.48
N TRP A 36 3.49 6.65 -4.53
CA TRP A 36 3.00 8.01 -4.75
C TRP A 36 3.64 9.03 -3.83
N ASP A 37 4.19 8.60 -2.68
CA ASP A 37 4.92 9.45 -1.73
C ASP A 37 5.79 8.58 -0.79
N GLU A 38 6.62 9.22 0.05
CA GLU A 38 7.40 8.54 1.09
C GLU A 38 6.49 7.71 2.02
N GLY A 39 6.83 6.43 2.19
CA GLY A 39 6.08 5.51 3.06
C GLY A 39 4.74 5.02 2.50
N CYS A 40 4.43 5.25 1.22
CA CYS A 40 3.08 5.09 0.69
C CYS A 40 3.06 4.35 -0.66
N ALA A 41 2.47 3.14 -0.72
CA ALA A 41 2.49 2.30 -1.94
C ALA A 41 1.17 1.56 -2.24
N LEU A 42 0.83 1.45 -3.52
CA LEU A 42 -0.24 0.59 -4.04
C LEU A 42 0.39 -0.65 -4.65
N HIS A 43 -0.17 -1.81 -4.34
CA HIS A 43 0.25 -3.09 -4.88
C HIS A 43 -0.97 -3.85 -5.39
N LEU A 44 -0.90 -4.32 -6.64
CA LEU A 44 -1.86 -5.27 -7.18
C LEU A 44 -1.16 -6.61 -7.36
N GLY A 45 -1.51 -7.57 -6.51
CA GLY A 45 -0.96 -8.91 -6.53
C GLY A 45 -1.53 -9.80 -7.64
N ALA A 46 -0.81 -10.87 -7.95
CA ALA A 46 -1.24 -11.93 -8.86
C ALA A 46 -2.50 -12.67 -8.37
N ASP A 47 -2.76 -12.60 -7.07
CA ASP A 47 -3.96 -13.11 -6.40
C ASP A 47 -5.20 -12.24 -6.63
N GLY A 48 -5.02 -11.05 -7.22
CA GLY A 48 -6.08 -10.11 -7.53
C GLY A 48 -6.49 -9.27 -6.33
N VAL A 49 -5.67 -9.20 -5.29
CA VAL A 49 -5.86 -8.29 -4.16
C VAL A 49 -5.14 -6.98 -4.44
N LEU A 50 -5.89 -5.89 -4.34
CA LEU A 50 -5.32 -4.54 -4.35
C LEU A 50 -5.05 -4.11 -2.91
N THR A 51 -3.81 -3.74 -2.62
CA THR A 51 -3.37 -3.28 -1.31
C THR A 51 -2.86 -1.85 -1.41
N CYS A 52 -3.29 -1.00 -0.48
CA CYS A 52 -2.74 0.33 -0.24
C CYS A 52 -2.03 0.32 1.10
N SER A 53 -0.70 0.48 1.10
CA SER A 53 0.14 0.40 2.29
C SER A 53 0.66 1.77 2.71
N PHE A 54 0.67 1.99 4.02
CA PHE A 54 1.33 3.08 4.72
C PHE A 54 2.38 2.45 5.63
N LYS A 55 3.65 2.74 5.41
CA LYS A 55 4.78 2.10 6.11
C LYS A 55 5.69 3.12 6.76
N VAL A 56 6.31 2.70 7.85
CA VAL A 56 7.43 3.39 8.48
C VAL A 56 8.53 2.39 8.82
N ASP A 57 9.77 2.83 8.69
CA ASP A 57 10.94 2.05 9.07
C ASP A 57 11.15 2.12 10.59
N LEU A 58 11.26 0.96 11.24
CA LEU A 58 11.42 0.88 12.69
C LEU A 58 12.80 1.36 13.15
N GLU A 59 13.82 1.32 12.28
CA GLU A 59 15.14 1.91 12.56
C GLU A 59 15.07 3.45 12.55
N GLU A 60 14.27 4.03 11.66
CA GLU A 60 14.01 5.48 11.67
C GLU A 60 13.29 5.90 12.95
N ILE A 61 12.27 5.14 13.38
CA ILE A 61 11.58 5.37 14.67
C ILE A 61 12.54 5.24 15.84
N ARG A 62 13.40 4.21 15.84
CA ARG A 62 14.41 4.02 16.89
C ARG A 62 15.36 5.20 16.95
N THR A 63 15.86 5.66 15.81
CA THR A 63 16.76 6.82 15.73
C THR A 63 16.07 8.09 16.20
N LEU A 64 14.80 8.28 15.84
CA LEU A 64 14.00 9.44 16.23
C LEU A 64 13.78 9.52 17.75
N ILE A 65 13.51 8.39 18.40
CA ILE A 65 13.21 8.35 19.85
C ILE A 65 14.49 8.31 20.67
N SER A 66 15.44 7.45 20.32
CA SER A 66 16.65 7.23 21.11
C SER A 66 17.68 8.35 20.93
N GLY A 67 17.63 9.12 19.83
CA GLY A 67 18.60 10.19 19.56
C GLY A 67 20.04 9.65 19.55
N ASP A 68 20.90 10.17 20.43
CA ASP A 68 22.28 9.70 20.67
C ASP A 68 22.39 8.78 21.91
N THR A 69 21.26 8.43 22.53
CA THR A 69 21.22 7.61 23.74
C THR A 69 21.13 6.13 23.40
N THR A 70 21.83 5.29 24.14
CA THR A 70 21.79 3.81 24.01
C THR A 70 20.54 3.20 24.63
N GLU A 71 19.42 3.92 24.67
CA GLU A 71 18.18 3.39 25.23
C GLU A 71 17.57 2.39 24.25
N ASP A 72 17.56 1.13 24.67
CA ASP A 72 17.13 -0.02 23.86
C ASP A 72 15.61 -0.15 23.99
N LEU A 73 14.89 0.31 22.96
CA LEU A 73 13.43 0.21 22.91
C LEU A 73 13.02 -1.21 22.59
N SER A 74 12.03 -1.73 23.32
CA SER A 74 11.43 -3.02 22.97
C SER A 74 10.68 -2.95 21.63
N GLU A 75 10.52 -4.10 20.97
CA GLU A 75 9.77 -4.23 19.70
C GLU A 75 8.32 -3.72 19.86
N ASP A 76 7.69 -3.98 21.01
CA ASP A 76 6.34 -3.51 21.33
C ASP A 76 6.26 -1.98 21.43
N GLU A 77 7.28 -1.34 22.00
CA GLU A 77 7.36 0.11 22.11
C GLU A 77 7.59 0.77 20.75
N LEU A 78 8.46 0.18 19.92
CA LEU A 78 8.70 0.61 18.55
C LEU A 78 7.42 0.50 17.71
N CYS A 79 6.74 -0.64 17.75
CA CYS A 79 5.47 -0.84 17.04
C CYS A 79 4.39 0.13 17.51
N ARG A 80 4.34 0.41 18.82
CA ARG A 80 3.41 1.40 19.37
C ARG A 80 3.70 2.78 18.80
N VAL A 81 4.95 3.23 18.80
CA VAL A 81 5.28 4.57 18.30
C VAL A 81 5.07 4.64 16.78
N ALA A 82 5.51 3.64 16.03
CA ALA A 82 5.29 3.53 14.59
C ALA A 82 3.79 3.65 14.22
N ARG A 83 2.91 2.99 14.99
CA ARG A 83 1.47 3.12 14.82
C ARG A 83 0.98 4.54 15.07
N GLU A 84 1.47 5.22 16.10
CA GLU A 84 1.10 6.60 16.41
C GLU A 84 1.60 7.58 15.32
N GLU A 85 2.77 7.33 14.74
CA GLU A 85 3.32 8.11 13.62
C GLU A 85 2.50 7.94 12.34
N LEU A 86 2.03 6.73 12.02
CA LEU A 86 1.18 6.50 10.85
C LEU A 86 -0.27 6.97 11.05
N ARG A 87 -0.76 7.08 12.30
CA ARG A 87 -2.17 7.36 12.57
C ARG A 87 -2.71 8.63 11.89
N PRO A 88 -2.01 9.78 11.90
CA PRO A 88 -2.49 11.00 11.26
C PRO A 88 -2.73 10.86 9.76
N VAL A 89 -1.83 10.19 9.03
CA VAL A 89 -2.02 9.97 7.58
C VAL A 89 -3.09 8.92 7.33
N VAL A 90 -3.06 7.80 8.04
CA VAL A 90 -4.03 6.72 7.89
C VAL A 90 -5.46 7.20 8.16
N ASP A 91 -5.69 8.00 9.21
CA ASP A 91 -7.02 8.46 9.57
C ASP A 91 -7.64 9.40 8.52
N GLN A 92 -6.82 10.13 7.75
CA GLN A 92 -7.30 10.95 6.62
C GLN A 92 -7.91 10.10 5.49
N HIS A 93 -7.44 8.86 5.34
CA HIS A 93 -7.87 7.97 4.27
C HIS A 93 -8.84 6.88 4.76
N ARG A 94 -8.78 6.50 6.05
CA ARG A 94 -9.53 5.38 6.66
C ARG A 94 -11.01 5.36 6.31
N TRP A 95 -11.69 6.50 6.43
CA TRP A 95 -13.12 6.60 6.09
C TRP A 95 -13.39 6.31 4.61
N LYS A 96 -12.63 6.95 3.71
CA LYS A 96 -12.81 6.81 2.25
C LYS A 96 -12.57 5.37 1.80
N PHE A 97 -11.50 4.75 2.29
CA PHE A 97 -11.16 3.37 1.93
C PHE A 97 -12.18 2.36 2.46
N ARG A 98 -12.65 2.50 3.71
CA ARG A 98 -13.72 1.64 4.24
C ARG A 98 -15.03 1.79 3.46
N GLN A 99 -15.42 3.02 3.09
CA GLN A 99 -16.61 3.23 2.25
C GLN A 99 -16.47 2.60 0.86
N ALA A 100 -15.26 2.58 0.32
CA ALA A 100 -14.96 1.90 -0.93
C ALA A 100 -14.85 0.37 -0.79
N GLY A 101 -15.05 -0.18 0.40
CA GLY A 101 -15.05 -1.62 0.67
C GLY A 101 -13.66 -2.23 0.85
N PHE A 102 -12.67 -1.43 1.24
CA PHE A 102 -11.38 -1.95 1.68
C PHE A 102 -11.44 -2.36 3.16
N GLU A 103 -10.70 -3.42 3.47
CA GLU A 103 -10.47 -3.90 4.83
C GLU A 103 -9.13 -3.38 5.34
N GLU A 104 -9.09 -2.92 6.58
CA GLU A 104 -7.87 -2.41 7.20
C GLU A 104 -7.16 -3.54 7.96
N GLY A 105 -5.87 -3.69 7.71
CA GLY A 105 -4.99 -4.66 8.36
C GLY A 105 -3.69 -4.02 8.83
N ILE A 106 -2.92 -4.80 9.59
CA ILE A 106 -1.58 -4.42 10.04
C ILE A 106 -0.65 -5.55 9.64
N GLU A 107 0.47 -5.19 9.00
CA GLU A 107 1.58 -6.07 8.71
C GLU A 107 2.81 -5.47 9.39
N SER A 108 3.55 -6.26 10.15
CA SER A 108 4.76 -5.79 10.83
C SER A 108 5.78 -6.91 10.90
N ASP A 109 7.04 -6.56 10.69
CA ASP A 109 8.18 -7.42 10.94
C ASP A 109 9.21 -6.67 11.80
N ARG A 110 10.47 -7.15 11.80
CA ARG A 110 11.53 -6.56 12.62
C ARG A 110 12.00 -5.19 12.12
N ASP A 111 11.77 -4.90 10.84
CA ASP A 111 12.32 -3.75 10.14
C ASP A 111 11.24 -2.71 9.87
N GLN A 112 9.98 -3.13 9.66
CA GLN A 112 8.90 -2.24 9.23
C GLN A 112 7.59 -2.46 9.98
N TYR A 113 6.85 -1.36 10.13
CA TYR A 113 5.46 -1.37 10.55
C TYR A 113 4.58 -0.79 9.45
N VAL A 114 3.58 -1.56 9.03
CA VAL A 114 2.74 -1.27 7.87
C VAL A 114 1.27 -1.35 8.23
N ILE A 115 0.52 -0.31 7.88
CA ILE A 115 -0.94 -0.33 7.86
C ILE A 115 -1.38 -0.51 6.43
N VAL A 116 -2.20 -1.54 6.17
CA VAL A 116 -2.68 -1.90 4.85
C VAL A 116 -4.18 -1.73 4.73
N PHE A 117 -4.64 -1.23 3.58
CA PHE A 117 -6.03 -1.33 3.16
C PHE A 117 -6.10 -2.27 1.96
N SER A 118 -6.75 -3.42 2.11
CA SER A 118 -6.84 -4.44 1.07
C SER A 118 -8.25 -4.57 0.53
N LYS A 119 -8.36 -4.87 -0.77
CA LYS A 119 -9.65 -5.16 -1.43
C LYS A 119 -9.47 -6.24 -2.50
N PRO A 120 -10.22 -7.35 -2.43
CA PRO A 120 -10.19 -8.36 -3.48
C PRO A 120 -10.89 -7.82 -4.73
N LEU A 121 -10.20 -7.91 -5.86
CA LEU A 121 -10.69 -7.55 -7.20
C LEU A 121 -10.86 -8.77 -8.11
N VAL A 122 -10.82 -9.98 -7.53
CA VAL A 122 -11.02 -11.24 -8.24
C VAL A 122 -12.38 -11.23 -8.96
N GLY A 123 -12.36 -11.47 -10.27
CA GLY A 123 -13.56 -11.50 -11.10
C GLY A 123 -13.98 -10.14 -11.68
N THR A 124 -13.25 -9.06 -11.37
CA THR A 124 -13.42 -7.78 -12.06
C THR A 124 -12.79 -7.81 -13.45
N THR A 125 -13.35 -7.02 -14.36
CA THR A 125 -12.76 -6.76 -15.67
C THR A 125 -11.50 -5.88 -15.55
N PRO A 126 -10.55 -5.93 -16.50
CA PRO A 126 -9.37 -5.06 -16.46
C PRO A 126 -9.72 -3.56 -16.37
N GLN A 127 -10.82 -3.14 -16.99
CA GLN A 127 -11.28 -1.76 -16.92
C GLN A 127 -11.76 -1.38 -15.53
N GLU A 128 -12.56 -2.23 -14.87
CA GLU A 128 -13.00 -2.00 -13.49
C GLU A 128 -11.82 -1.97 -12.52
N THR A 129 -10.84 -2.86 -12.70
CA THR A 129 -9.59 -2.84 -11.91
C THR A 129 -8.83 -1.53 -12.10
N PHE A 130 -8.67 -1.10 -13.35
CA PHE A 130 -8.02 0.17 -13.68
C PHE A 130 -8.76 1.36 -13.06
N ASP A 131 -10.09 1.36 -13.08
CA ASP A 131 -10.89 2.44 -12.49
C ASP A 131 -10.72 2.50 -10.96
N VAL A 132 -10.64 1.35 -10.29
CA VAL A 132 -10.32 1.28 -8.84
C VAL A 132 -8.90 1.78 -8.57
N LEU A 133 -7.90 1.37 -9.36
CA LEU A 133 -6.52 1.85 -9.21
C LEU A 133 -6.43 3.37 -9.37
N LYS A 134 -7.11 3.92 -10.38
CA LYS A 134 -7.19 5.36 -10.63
C LYS A 134 -7.85 6.08 -9.46
N TRP A 135 -8.93 5.52 -8.91
CA TRP A 135 -9.60 6.07 -7.73
C TRP A 135 -8.70 6.04 -6.48
N CYS A 136 -7.96 4.95 -6.25
CA CYS A 136 -7.01 4.85 -5.13
C CYS A 136 -5.97 5.96 -5.24
N ARG A 137 -5.33 6.10 -6.41
CA ARG A 137 -4.35 7.16 -6.66
C ARG A 137 -4.92 8.56 -6.39
N GLN A 138 -6.12 8.86 -6.89
CA GLN A 138 -6.79 10.15 -6.64
C GLN A 138 -7.12 10.38 -5.17
N SER A 139 -7.48 9.31 -4.46
CA SER A 139 -7.84 9.38 -3.03
C SER A 139 -6.64 9.60 -2.12
N LEU A 140 -5.43 9.28 -2.61
CA LEU A 140 -4.18 9.34 -1.87
C LEU A 140 -3.40 10.63 -2.11
N ILE A 141 -3.44 11.18 -3.32
CA ILE A 141 -2.79 12.47 -3.64
C ILE A 141 -3.42 13.64 -2.87
N GLY A 142 -4.64 13.47 -2.33
CA GLY A 142 -5.39 14.57 -1.76
C GLY A 142 -5.80 15.57 -2.85
N ASN A 143 -6.84 16.35 -2.56
CA ASN A 143 -7.31 17.43 -3.44
C ASN A 143 -6.86 18.76 -2.83
#